data_AF-A0AAE0KRH5-F1
#
_entry.id   AF-A0AAE0KRH5-F1
#
_cell.length_a   1.000
_cell.length_b   1.000
_cell.length_c   1.000
_cell.angle_alpha   90.00
_cell.angle_beta   90.00
_cell.angle_gamma   90.00
#
_symmetry.space_group_name_H-M   'P 1'
#
loop_
_entity.id
_entity.type
_entity.pdbx_description
1 polymer ?
#
loop_
_entity_poly.entity_id
_entity_poly.type
_entity_poly.pdbx_seq_one_letter_code
_entity_poly.pdbx_strand_id
1 'polypeptide(L)'
;MRSLVWKLLLEYLPCDRKKWKSTLAAKRNDYEQFCEELIINPSKVMASEADSHASTQDGSLVGTDVTATDHPLSVQDNSVWKSYFKDTDLLEQIDRDVMRTHPDLQFFSGEGDATKKHQDDMRRALLLFAKLNPGLRYVQGMNELYAPLYYTFSLDPDPAMAEHAEADAFFCFVELISDLRDNFCQQLDNSGVGIKATIGKLNTMLSENDRELWVHLEQNTKVNPQFYAFRWITLLFTQEFDLPDLMRVWDSLLSSPNGRLGYVLTMCCGMLMTVRDELLTDTGEEEVPADDEEEPEEEEEEPEEEEDSQQEEQDDPPTAERQARYEEHRREPAEAALRCKPLKGAVGVLIPGKS
;
A
#
# COMPACT_ATOMS: atom_id res chain seq x y z
N MET A 1 14.52 20.50 9.48
CA MET A 1 13.23 21.24 9.44
C MET A 1 12.04 20.35 9.08
N ARG A 2 12.18 19.37 8.17
CA ARG A 2 11.07 18.53 7.71
C ARG A 2 10.26 17.89 8.83
N SER A 3 10.92 17.30 9.84
CA SER A 3 10.25 16.71 11.02
C SER A 3 9.21 17.64 11.64
N LEU A 4 9.58 18.88 11.96
CA LEU A 4 8.66 19.86 12.54
C LEU A 4 7.55 20.27 11.56
N VAL A 5 7.89 20.52 10.29
CA VAL A 5 6.94 21.02 9.29
C VAL A 5 5.87 19.97 8.99
N TRP A 6 6.26 18.71 8.82
CA TRP A 6 5.31 17.61 8.57
C TRP A 6 4.37 17.41 9.75
N LYS A 7 4.85 17.52 10.99
CA LYS A 7 3.99 17.50 12.19
C LYS A 7 2.93 18.61 12.20
N LEU A 8 3.22 19.78 11.64
CA LEU A 8 2.24 20.87 11.50
C LEU A 8 1.26 20.62 10.35
N LEU A 9 1.76 20.19 9.19
CA LEU A 9 0.94 19.95 7.98
C LEU A 9 0.01 18.74 8.11
N LEU A 10 0.39 17.76 8.93
CA LEU A 10 -0.45 16.61 9.31
C LEU A 10 -1.34 16.90 10.51
N GLU A 11 -1.41 18.16 10.97
CA GLU A 11 -2.25 18.59 12.09
C GLU A 11 -1.95 17.90 13.44
N TYR A 12 -0.85 17.15 13.52
CA TYR A 12 -0.37 16.53 14.75
C TYR A 12 0.02 17.60 15.80
N LEU A 13 0.68 18.67 15.34
CA LEU A 13 0.95 19.85 16.15
C LEU A 13 -0.03 20.98 15.79
N PRO A 14 -0.63 21.66 16.78
CA PRO A 14 -1.46 22.81 16.52
C PRO A 14 -0.63 24.01 16.02
N CYS A 15 -1.23 24.95 15.30
CA CYS A 15 -0.55 26.19 14.87
C CYS A 15 -0.03 27.05 16.04
N ASP A 16 -0.65 26.94 17.23
CA ASP A 16 -0.20 27.65 18.42
C ASP A 16 1.00 26.95 19.08
N ARG A 17 2.19 27.53 18.85
CA ARG A 17 3.46 27.05 19.39
C ARG A 17 3.49 26.87 20.90
N LYS A 18 2.69 27.64 21.66
CA LYS A 18 2.65 27.53 23.13
C LYS A 18 2.11 26.17 23.59
N LYS A 19 1.32 25.50 22.76
CA LYS A 19 0.69 24.22 23.06
C LYS A 19 1.55 23.01 22.67
N TRP A 20 2.61 23.19 21.88
CA TRP A 20 3.38 22.07 21.32
C TRP A 20 3.91 21.13 22.39
N LYS A 21 4.52 21.66 23.46
CA LYS A 21 5.08 20.83 24.53
C LYS A 21 4.02 19.97 25.22
N SER A 22 2.86 20.55 25.54
CA SER A 22 1.75 19.81 26.16
C SER A 22 1.13 18.80 25.20
N THR A 23 0.98 19.14 23.92
CA THR A 23 0.43 18.24 22.91
C THR A 23 1.33 17.03 22.70
N LEU A 24 2.64 17.23 22.53
CA LEU A 24 3.61 16.14 22.40
C LEU A 24 3.60 15.22 23.61
N ALA A 25 3.64 15.80 24.82
CA ALA A 25 3.63 15.02 26.06
C ALA A 25 2.36 14.17 26.18
N ALA A 26 1.18 14.75 25.92
CA ALA A 26 -0.09 14.04 25.96
C ALA A 26 -0.13 12.91 24.92
N LYS A 27 0.16 13.22 23.65
CA LYS A 27 0.14 12.23 22.57
C LYS A 27 1.13 11.08 22.82
N ARG A 28 2.35 11.37 23.25
CA ARG A 28 3.36 10.33 23.55
C ARG A 28 2.93 9.43 24.71
N ASN A 29 2.32 10.00 25.75
CA ASN A 29 1.71 9.23 26.82
C ASN A 29 0.54 8.37 26.33
N ASP A 30 -0.34 8.90 25.48
CA ASP A 30 -1.43 8.13 24.89
C ASP A 30 -0.91 6.94 24.09
N TYR A 31 0.15 7.13 23.28
CA TYR A 31 0.80 6.05 22.53
C TYR A 31 1.34 4.95 23.47
N GLU A 32 2.02 5.34 24.54
CA GLU A 32 2.56 4.40 25.53
C GLU A 32 1.44 3.60 26.19
N GLN A 33 0.35 4.24 26.61
CA GLN A 33 -0.83 3.57 27.17
C GLN A 33 -1.45 2.59 26.18
N PHE A 34 -1.60 2.99 24.91
CA PHE A 34 -2.11 2.09 23.88
C PHE A 34 -1.20 0.88 23.67
N CYS A 35 0.12 1.06 23.69
CA CYS A 35 1.07 -0.05 23.63
C CYS A 35 0.91 -1.00 24.82
N GLU A 36 0.79 -0.48 26.03
CA GLU A 36 0.62 -1.30 27.25
C GLU A 36 -0.69 -2.09 27.25
N GLU A 37 -1.78 -1.48 26.80
CA GLU A 37 -3.11 -2.10 26.80
C GLU A 37 -3.31 -3.10 25.66
N LEU A 38 -2.77 -2.81 24.47
CA LEU A 38 -3.11 -3.54 23.25
C LEU A 38 -1.98 -4.42 22.71
N ILE A 39 -0.72 -4.15 23.04
CA ILE A 39 0.41 -4.94 22.55
C ILE A 39 0.81 -5.96 23.63
N ILE A 40 0.20 -7.14 23.55
CA ILE A 40 0.49 -8.25 24.45
C ILE A 40 1.91 -8.74 24.17
N ASN A 41 2.77 -8.72 25.19
CA ASN A 41 4.07 -9.40 25.15
C ASN A 41 3.95 -10.72 25.94
N PRO A 42 3.92 -11.89 25.28
CA PRO A 42 3.78 -13.18 25.97
C PRO A 42 4.84 -13.41 27.04
N SER A 43 6.04 -12.86 26.86
CA SER A 43 7.11 -12.96 27.85
C SER A 43 6.80 -12.20 29.14
N LYS A 44 6.05 -11.09 29.07
CA LYS A 44 5.57 -10.36 30.26
C LYS A 44 4.43 -11.12 30.94
N VAL A 45 3.52 -11.73 30.18
CA VAL A 45 2.42 -12.54 30.72
C VAL A 45 2.97 -13.76 31.48
N MET A 46 3.88 -14.51 30.86
CA MET A 46 4.52 -15.67 31.52
C MET A 46 5.41 -15.28 32.71
N ALA A 47 6.08 -14.12 32.68
CA ALA A 47 6.85 -13.62 33.83
C ALA A 47 5.95 -13.20 35.00
N SER A 48 4.82 -12.55 34.72
CA SER A 48 3.85 -12.15 35.75
C SER A 48 3.16 -13.34 36.42
N GLU A 49 2.97 -14.44 35.68
CA GLU A 49 2.44 -15.70 36.21
C GLU A 49 3.48 -16.43 37.09
N ALA A 50 4.76 -16.41 36.70
CA ALA A 50 5.84 -17.01 37.48
C ALA A 50 6.04 -16.32 38.85
N ASP A 51 5.90 -14.99 38.91
CA ASP A 51 5.99 -14.23 40.16
C ASP A 51 4.78 -14.48 41.09
N SER A 52 3.60 -14.78 40.54
CA SER A 52 2.40 -15.12 41.32
C SER A 52 2.48 -16.50 42.00
N HIS A 53 3.23 -17.44 41.42
CA HIS A 53 3.42 -18.79 41.96
C HIS A 53 4.58 -18.94 42.96
N ALA A 54 5.45 -17.93 43.10
CA ALA A 54 6.56 -17.95 44.05
C ALA A 54 6.15 -17.68 45.52
N SER A 55 4.87 -17.40 45.79
CA SER A 55 4.39 -16.89 47.10
C SER A 55 3.67 -17.90 47.99
N THR A 56 3.51 -19.17 47.60
CA THR A 56 2.74 -20.16 48.40
C THR A 56 3.60 -21.35 48.84
N GLN A 57 4.38 -21.15 49.91
CA GLN A 57 4.80 -22.25 50.78
C GLN A 57 3.73 -22.47 51.85
N ASP A 58 2.70 -23.27 51.57
CA ASP A 58 2.15 -24.17 52.60
C ASP A 58 1.38 -25.33 51.99
N GLY A 59 1.65 -26.54 52.49
CA GLY A 59 1.19 -27.81 51.93
C GLY A 59 -0.22 -28.18 52.38
N SER A 60 -1.25 -27.73 51.64
CA SER A 60 -2.61 -28.24 51.81
C SER A 60 -3.26 -28.56 50.46
N LEU A 61 -3.58 -29.84 50.25
CA LEU A 61 -4.37 -30.35 49.13
C LEU A 61 -5.83 -29.94 49.32
N VAL A 62 -6.15 -28.68 49.04
CA VAL A 62 -7.53 -28.23 48.81
C VAL A 62 -7.70 -28.19 47.30
N GLY A 63 -8.68 -28.92 46.79
CA GLY A 63 -9.06 -28.89 45.38
C GLY A 63 -9.56 -27.50 45.00
N THR A 64 -8.64 -26.63 44.59
CA THR A 64 -8.94 -25.40 43.87
C THR A 64 -9.31 -25.80 42.46
N ASP A 65 -10.57 -25.54 42.14
CA ASP A 65 -11.11 -25.52 40.79
C ASP A 65 -10.11 -24.79 39.86
N VAL A 66 -9.68 -25.45 38.78
CA VAL A 66 -8.70 -24.95 37.79
C VAL A 66 -9.38 -23.94 36.85
N THR A 67 -10.31 -23.15 37.38
CA THR A 67 -11.00 -22.11 36.64
C THR A 67 -10.21 -20.82 36.77
N ALA A 68 -9.72 -20.31 35.62
CA ALA A 68 -9.11 -18.99 35.41
C ALA A 68 -7.57 -18.87 35.39
N THR A 69 -6.84 -19.83 34.82
CA THR A 69 -5.51 -19.54 34.26
C THR A 69 -5.62 -19.40 32.74
N ASP A 70 -5.33 -18.20 32.22
CA ASP A 70 -5.35 -17.90 30.80
C ASP A 70 -4.11 -18.50 30.14
N HIS A 71 -4.27 -19.64 29.49
CA HIS A 71 -3.17 -20.45 28.96
C HIS A 71 -3.23 -20.48 27.43
N PRO A 72 -2.14 -20.76 26.70
CA PRO A 72 -2.13 -20.96 25.23
C PRO A 72 -3.21 -21.88 24.61
N LEU A 73 -3.98 -22.62 25.41
CA LEU A 73 -5.06 -23.52 24.96
C LEU A 73 -6.44 -23.11 25.50
N SER A 74 -6.58 -21.95 26.14
CA SER A 74 -7.87 -21.51 26.68
C SER A 74 -8.85 -21.21 25.56
N VAL A 75 -10.02 -21.83 25.65
CA VAL A 75 -11.10 -21.73 24.65
C VAL A 75 -12.02 -20.52 24.93
N GLN A 76 -11.81 -19.83 26.05
CA GLN A 76 -12.64 -18.71 26.50
C GLN A 76 -12.47 -17.49 25.56
N ASP A 77 -13.57 -16.81 25.23
CA ASP A 77 -13.57 -15.67 24.29
C ASP A 77 -12.82 -14.43 24.79
N ASN A 78 -12.58 -14.34 26.10
CA ASN A 78 -11.80 -13.29 26.77
C ASN A 78 -10.31 -13.65 26.96
N SER A 79 -9.83 -14.74 26.36
CA SER A 79 -8.44 -15.17 26.51
C SER A 79 -7.46 -14.23 25.80
N VAL A 80 -6.45 -13.78 26.55
CA VAL A 80 -5.25 -13.07 26.10
C VAL A 80 -4.53 -13.89 25.01
N TRP A 81 -4.47 -15.21 25.17
CA TRP A 81 -3.87 -16.11 24.18
C TRP A 81 -4.67 -16.21 22.89
N LYS A 82 -6.01 -16.22 22.96
CA LYS A 82 -6.85 -16.21 21.75
C LYS A 82 -6.70 -14.90 20.96
N SER A 83 -6.58 -13.76 21.65
CA SER A 83 -6.22 -12.49 21.00
C SER A 83 -4.81 -12.56 20.41
N TYR A 84 -3.84 -13.12 21.14
CA TYR A 84 -2.47 -13.27 20.68
C TYR A 84 -2.37 -14.14 19.41
N PHE A 85 -3.03 -15.30 19.37
CA PHE A 85 -3.03 -16.17 18.18
C PHE A 85 -3.74 -15.55 16.97
N LYS A 86 -4.78 -14.73 17.20
CA LYS A 86 -5.42 -13.95 16.12
C LYS A 86 -4.51 -12.84 15.61
N ASP A 87 -3.68 -12.28 16.48
CA ASP A 87 -2.68 -11.28 16.14
C ASP A 87 -1.45 -11.91 15.45
N THR A 88 -1.21 -13.22 15.57
CA THR A 88 -0.05 -13.90 14.96
C THR A 88 -0.02 -13.75 13.44
N ASP A 89 -1.10 -14.09 12.73
CA ASP A 89 -1.12 -13.99 11.26
C ASP A 89 -0.90 -12.55 10.77
N LEU A 90 -1.53 -11.60 11.47
CA LEU A 90 -1.37 -10.17 11.23
C LEU A 90 0.06 -9.71 11.50
N LEU A 91 0.64 -10.15 12.60
CA LEU A 91 2.01 -9.82 12.99
C LEU A 91 3.02 -10.40 12.00
N GLU A 92 2.84 -11.64 11.55
CA GLU A 92 3.69 -12.26 10.53
C GLU A 92 3.59 -11.51 9.19
N GLN A 93 2.39 -11.03 8.82
CA GLN A 93 2.23 -10.20 7.64
C GLN A 93 2.99 -8.88 7.77
N ILE A 94 2.80 -8.17 8.89
CA ILE A 94 3.51 -6.91 9.17
C ILE A 94 5.02 -7.15 9.20
N ASP A 95 5.48 -8.24 9.83
CA ASP A 95 6.89 -8.57 9.94
C ASP A 95 7.55 -8.76 8.57
N ARG A 96 6.93 -9.57 7.69
CA ARG A 96 7.41 -9.75 6.31
C ARG A 96 7.48 -8.44 5.54
N ASP A 97 6.49 -7.57 5.73
CA ASP A 97 6.41 -6.28 5.06
C ASP A 97 7.45 -5.28 5.58
N VAL A 98 7.68 -5.22 6.89
CA VAL A 98 8.71 -4.37 7.50
C VAL A 98 10.11 -4.83 7.08
N MET A 99 10.36 -6.14 7.03
CA MET A 99 11.67 -6.70 6.66
C MET A 99 12.08 -6.37 5.21
N ARG A 100 11.12 -6.12 4.32
CA ARG A 100 11.35 -5.76 2.92
C ARG A 100 11.18 -4.26 2.63
N THR A 101 10.92 -3.43 3.64
CA THR A 101 10.76 -1.98 3.44
C THR A 101 12.10 -1.33 3.14
N HIS A 102 12.21 -0.68 1.97
CA HIS A 102 13.41 0.03 1.51
C HIS A 102 14.72 -0.77 1.72
N PRO A 103 14.88 -1.93 1.04
CA PRO A 103 16.00 -2.85 1.26
C PRO A 103 17.38 -2.24 0.98
N ASP A 104 17.41 -1.21 0.12
CA ASP A 104 18.65 -0.51 -0.25
C ASP A 104 19.12 0.50 0.80
N LEU A 105 18.31 0.78 1.84
CA LEU A 105 18.63 1.73 2.90
C LEU A 105 19.07 1.02 4.18
N GLN A 106 20.31 1.26 4.60
CA GLN A 106 20.86 0.71 5.86
C GLN A 106 20.02 1.05 7.10
N PHE A 107 19.30 2.16 7.07
CA PHE A 107 18.37 2.53 8.13
C PHE A 107 17.30 1.45 8.38
N PHE A 108 16.77 0.82 7.33
CA PHE A 108 15.71 -0.18 7.41
C PHE A 108 16.21 -1.63 7.33
N SER A 109 17.30 -1.86 6.59
CA SER A 109 17.80 -3.20 6.27
C SER A 109 19.29 -3.43 6.56
N GLY A 110 19.91 -2.53 7.33
CA GLY A 110 21.26 -2.72 7.86
C GLY A 110 21.38 -3.84 8.90
N GLU A 111 22.61 -4.16 9.26
CA GLU A 111 22.91 -5.09 10.33
C GLU A 111 23.18 -4.33 11.63
N GLY A 112 22.55 -4.75 12.73
CA GLY A 112 22.82 -4.23 14.07
C GLY A 112 21.58 -3.90 14.89
N ASP A 113 21.81 -3.58 16.17
CA ASP A 113 20.74 -3.32 17.14
C ASP A 113 19.88 -2.10 16.79
N ALA A 114 20.48 -1.09 16.13
CA ALA A 114 19.76 0.09 15.68
C ALA A 114 18.71 -0.23 14.60
N THR A 115 19.09 -0.98 13.56
CA THR A 115 18.14 -1.41 12.52
C THR A 115 17.06 -2.32 13.10
N LYS A 116 17.43 -3.25 13.99
CA LYS A 116 16.44 -4.09 14.68
C LYS A 116 15.45 -3.25 15.48
N LYS A 117 15.92 -2.22 16.19
CA LYS A 117 15.05 -1.26 16.88
C LYS A 117 14.10 -0.58 15.90
N HIS A 118 14.58 -0.10 14.76
CA HIS A 118 13.73 0.55 13.75
C HIS A 118 12.62 -0.37 13.23
N GLN A 119 12.96 -1.63 12.93
CA GLN A 119 11.97 -2.61 12.51
C GLN A 119 10.97 -2.93 13.63
N ASP A 120 11.43 -3.06 14.88
CA ASP A 120 10.56 -3.33 16.03
C ASP A 120 9.61 -2.15 16.32
N ASP A 121 10.08 -0.90 16.20
CA ASP A 121 9.26 0.30 16.30
C ASP A 121 8.16 0.31 15.21
N MET A 122 8.53 0.05 13.95
CA MET A 122 7.58 -0.03 12.84
C MET A 122 6.55 -1.15 13.02
N ARG A 123 6.97 -2.35 13.44
CA ARG A 123 6.08 -3.47 13.73
C ARG A 123 5.05 -3.11 14.78
N ARG A 124 5.49 -2.52 15.90
CA ARG A 124 4.58 -2.11 17.00
C ARG A 124 3.59 -1.06 16.53
N ALA A 125 4.06 -0.01 15.85
CA ALA A 125 3.19 1.07 15.39
C ALA A 125 2.12 0.57 14.39
N LEU A 126 2.50 -0.27 13.43
CA LEU A 126 1.58 -0.83 12.43
C LEU A 126 0.60 -1.84 13.05
N LEU A 127 1.06 -2.68 13.97
CA LEU A 127 0.19 -3.59 14.72
C LEU A 127 -0.81 -2.80 15.55
N LEU A 128 -0.33 -1.78 16.27
CA LEU A 128 -1.18 -0.92 17.09
C LEU A 128 -2.25 -0.23 16.25
N PHE A 129 -1.88 0.31 15.08
CA PHE A 129 -2.83 0.91 14.15
C PHE A 129 -3.94 -0.07 13.75
N ALA A 130 -3.56 -1.30 13.37
CA ALA A 130 -4.51 -2.32 12.97
C ALA A 130 -5.48 -2.71 14.09
N LYS A 131 -5.00 -2.78 15.34
CA LYS A 131 -5.82 -3.08 16.52
C LYS A 131 -6.79 -1.95 16.88
N LEU A 132 -6.35 -0.71 16.77
CA LEU A 132 -7.21 0.47 17.01
C LEU A 132 -8.24 0.69 15.90
N ASN A 133 -7.99 0.17 14.69
CA ASN A 133 -8.85 0.37 13.52
C ASN A 133 -9.35 -0.96 12.93
N PRO A 134 -10.18 -1.75 13.64
CA PRO A 134 -10.59 -3.09 13.19
C PRO A 134 -11.41 -3.10 11.88
N GLY A 135 -12.00 -1.97 11.51
CA GLY A 135 -12.72 -1.76 10.25
C GLY A 135 -11.83 -1.46 9.04
N LEU A 136 -10.59 -0.98 9.27
CA LEU A 136 -9.59 -0.77 8.21
C LEU A 136 -8.59 -1.93 8.16
N ARG A 137 -8.12 -2.36 9.33
CA ARG A 137 -7.05 -3.34 9.53
C ARG A 137 -5.73 -2.88 8.88
N TYR A 138 -4.69 -3.71 9.03
CA TYR A 138 -3.47 -3.55 8.25
C TYR A 138 -3.70 -4.03 6.82
N VAL A 139 -3.21 -3.26 5.85
CA VAL A 139 -3.17 -3.64 4.44
C VAL A 139 -1.73 -3.52 3.97
N GLN A 140 -1.28 -4.49 3.18
CA GLN A 140 0.05 -4.48 2.58
C GLN A 140 0.29 -3.15 1.84
N GLY A 141 1.42 -2.50 2.13
CA GLY A 141 1.77 -1.17 1.63
C GLY A 141 1.66 -0.06 2.69
N MET A 142 0.92 -0.29 3.79
CA MET A 142 0.91 0.64 4.93
C MET A 142 2.29 0.82 5.57
N ASN A 143 3.13 -0.23 5.56
CA ASN A 143 4.53 -0.15 5.96
C ASN A 143 5.31 0.89 5.15
N GLU A 144 5.04 1.01 3.85
CA GLU A 144 5.68 1.99 2.97
C GLU A 144 5.18 3.42 3.19
N LEU A 145 3.93 3.58 3.63
CA LEU A 145 3.41 4.89 4.04
C LEU A 145 3.96 5.34 5.40
N TYR A 146 4.15 4.40 6.32
CA TYR A 146 4.69 4.71 7.65
C TYR A 146 6.20 5.04 7.60
N ALA A 147 6.96 4.34 6.75
CA ALA A 147 8.42 4.46 6.68
C ALA A 147 8.93 5.90 6.47
N PRO A 148 8.44 6.71 5.50
CA PRO A 148 8.89 8.08 5.30
C PRO A 148 8.69 8.97 6.53
N LEU A 149 7.57 8.82 7.24
CA LEU A 149 7.27 9.56 8.48
C LEU A 149 8.28 9.18 9.58
N TYR A 150 8.43 7.88 9.81
CA TYR A 150 9.32 7.35 10.84
C TYR A 150 10.79 7.70 10.58
N TYR A 151 11.24 7.55 9.34
CA TYR A 151 12.59 7.94 8.91
C TYR A 151 12.84 9.43 9.17
N THR A 152 11.88 10.29 8.80
CA THR A 152 12.00 11.74 8.99
C THR A 152 12.13 12.12 10.46
N PHE A 153 11.38 11.47 11.33
CA PHE A 153 11.36 11.81 12.76
C PHE A 153 12.50 11.16 13.53
N SER A 154 12.96 9.98 13.11
CA SER A 154 14.14 9.32 13.69
C SER A 154 15.43 10.06 13.39
N LEU A 155 15.48 10.79 12.27
CA LEU A 155 16.61 11.65 11.89
C LEU A 155 16.39 13.12 12.30
N ASP A 156 15.54 13.38 13.30
CA ASP A 156 15.41 14.74 13.84
C ASP A 156 16.77 15.21 14.42
N PRO A 157 17.22 16.44 14.09
CA PRO A 157 18.45 16.98 14.65
C PRO A 157 18.46 17.10 16.18
N ASP A 158 17.29 17.17 16.82
CA ASP A 158 17.15 17.15 18.28
C ASP A 158 16.97 15.69 18.77
N PRO A 159 17.97 15.12 19.49
CA PRO A 159 17.87 13.74 19.98
C PRO A 159 16.67 13.50 20.89
N ALA A 160 16.23 14.51 21.66
CA ALA A 160 15.06 14.40 22.52
C ALA A 160 13.75 14.33 21.72
N MET A 161 13.76 14.77 20.46
CA MET A 161 12.63 14.60 19.54
C MET A 161 12.74 13.25 18.81
N ALA A 162 13.94 12.86 18.39
CA ALA A 162 14.19 11.59 17.72
C ALA A 162 13.89 10.36 18.59
N GLU A 163 14.08 10.46 19.91
CA GLU A 163 13.74 9.40 20.87
C GLU A 163 12.26 8.99 20.80
N HIS A 164 11.38 9.94 20.47
CA HIS A 164 9.94 9.72 20.37
C HIS A 164 9.45 9.57 18.92
N ALA A 165 10.35 9.27 17.98
CA ALA A 165 10.01 9.17 16.57
C ALA A 165 8.88 8.18 16.27
N GLU A 166 8.83 7.04 16.96
CA GLU A 166 7.79 6.02 16.80
C GLU A 166 6.39 6.58 17.09
N ALA A 167 6.22 7.19 18.28
CA ALA A 167 4.94 7.75 18.71
C ALA A 167 4.51 8.94 17.84
N ASP A 168 5.44 9.84 17.53
CA ASP A 168 5.18 11.00 16.67
C ASP A 168 4.78 10.54 15.25
N ALA A 169 5.47 9.52 14.71
CA ALA A 169 5.18 8.95 13.39
C ALA A 169 3.82 8.22 13.39
N PHE A 170 3.48 7.52 14.47
CA PHE A 170 2.19 6.84 14.60
C PHE A 170 1.02 7.81 14.46
N PHE A 171 1.01 8.92 15.20
CA PHE A 171 -0.11 9.87 15.08
C PHE A 171 -0.11 10.59 13.73
N CYS A 172 1.06 10.98 13.22
CA CYS A 172 1.13 11.54 11.86
C CYS A 172 0.63 10.56 10.79
N PHE A 173 0.88 9.26 10.96
CA PHE A 173 0.36 8.21 10.08
C PHE A 173 -1.16 8.06 10.19
N VAL A 174 -1.71 8.10 11.41
CA VAL A 174 -3.17 8.10 11.63
C VAL A 174 -3.84 9.28 10.92
N GLU A 175 -3.29 10.49 11.04
CA GLU A 175 -3.82 11.67 10.35
C GLU A 175 -3.71 11.55 8.82
N LEU A 176 -2.59 11.01 8.32
CA LEU A 176 -2.39 10.77 6.89
C LEU A 176 -3.42 9.78 6.31
N ILE A 177 -3.62 8.65 7.00
CA ILE A 177 -4.57 7.61 6.55
C ILE A 177 -6.02 8.06 6.71
N SER A 178 -6.34 8.91 7.68
CA SER A 178 -7.72 9.37 7.90
C SER A 178 -8.31 10.06 6.67
N ASP A 179 -7.49 10.79 5.90
CA ASP A 179 -7.89 11.42 4.65
C ASP A 179 -8.13 10.44 3.49
N LEU A 180 -7.46 9.29 3.54
CA LEU A 180 -7.51 8.27 2.50
C LEU A 180 -8.39 7.08 2.90
N ARG A 181 -9.00 7.16 4.09
CA ARG A 181 -9.70 6.06 4.75
C ARG A 181 -10.70 5.35 3.83
N ASP A 182 -11.47 6.13 3.09
CA ASP A 182 -12.52 5.60 2.23
C ASP A 182 -11.96 4.82 1.03
N ASN A 183 -10.74 5.14 0.58
CA ASN A 183 -10.04 4.38 -0.47
C ASN A 183 -9.52 3.02 0.00
N PHE A 184 -9.32 2.83 1.31
CA PHE A 184 -8.88 1.56 1.90
C PHE A 184 -10.04 0.67 2.36
N CYS A 185 -11.24 1.22 2.46
CA CYS A 185 -12.40 0.47 2.90
C CYS A 185 -13.02 -0.28 1.70
N GLN A 186 -12.75 -1.59 1.59
CA GLN A 186 -13.25 -2.44 0.49
C GLN A 186 -14.79 -2.36 0.32
N GLN A 187 -15.52 -2.15 1.42
CA GLN A 187 -16.98 -1.99 1.40
C GLN A 187 -17.43 -0.74 0.63
N LEU A 188 -16.56 0.27 0.52
CA LEU A 188 -16.81 1.52 -0.17
C LEU A 188 -16.31 1.50 -1.62
N ASP A 189 -15.66 0.43 -2.11
CA ASP A 189 -15.07 0.38 -3.45
C ASP A 189 -16.07 0.73 -4.57
N ASN A 190 -17.33 0.32 -4.42
CA ASN A 190 -18.41 0.60 -5.38
C ASN A 190 -19.25 1.84 -5.03
N SER A 191 -18.88 2.57 -3.98
CA SER A 191 -19.56 3.78 -3.54
C SER A 191 -19.01 5.04 -4.21
N GLY A 192 -19.73 6.15 -4.12
CA GLY A 192 -19.28 7.46 -4.63
C GLY A 192 -18.09 8.08 -3.90
N VAL A 193 -17.59 7.44 -2.83
CA VAL A 193 -16.47 7.94 -2.01
C VAL A 193 -15.26 7.00 -1.97
N GLY A 194 -15.38 5.76 -2.46
CA GLY A 194 -14.29 4.79 -2.44
C GLY A 194 -13.33 4.90 -3.62
N ILE A 195 -12.43 3.93 -3.73
CA ILE A 195 -11.31 3.98 -4.66
C ILE A 195 -11.73 4.10 -6.14
N LYS A 196 -12.83 3.44 -6.56
CA LYS A 196 -13.32 3.57 -7.95
C LYS A 196 -13.81 4.97 -8.26
N ALA A 197 -14.47 5.64 -7.32
CA ALA A 197 -14.88 7.03 -7.49
C ALA A 197 -13.67 7.96 -7.56
N THR A 198 -12.64 7.70 -6.75
CA THR A 198 -11.37 8.44 -6.80
C THR A 198 -10.64 8.26 -8.14
N ILE A 199 -10.55 7.03 -8.65
CA ILE A 199 -10.00 6.74 -9.97
C ILE A 199 -10.86 7.37 -11.08
N GLY A 200 -12.19 7.37 -10.93
CA GLY A 200 -13.09 8.08 -11.84
C GLY A 200 -12.79 9.58 -11.92
N LYS A 201 -12.49 10.23 -10.79
CA LYS A 201 -12.05 11.63 -10.76
C LYS A 201 -10.73 11.85 -11.51
N LEU A 202 -9.77 10.92 -11.39
CA LEU A 202 -8.54 10.95 -12.20
C LEU A 202 -8.87 10.87 -13.69
N ASN A 203 -9.77 9.95 -14.08
CA ASN A 203 -10.14 9.78 -15.48
C ASN A 203 -10.82 11.04 -16.05
N THR A 204 -11.73 11.66 -15.29
CA THR A 204 -12.34 12.95 -15.65
C THR A 204 -11.27 14.03 -15.80
N MET A 205 -10.36 14.15 -14.83
CA MET A 205 -9.27 15.13 -14.88
C MET A 205 -8.39 14.94 -16.11
N LEU A 206 -8.05 13.70 -16.48
CA LEU A 206 -7.30 13.42 -17.70
C LEU A 206 -8.08 13.89 -18.93
N SER A 207 -9.39 13.58 -19.01
CA SER A 207 -10.22 13.98 -20.15
C SER A 207 -10.33 15.50 -20.34
N GLU A 208 -10.24 16.27 -19.26
CA GLU A 208 -10.27 17.73 -19.25
C GLU A 208 -8.92 18.36 -19.62
N ASN A 209 -7.80 17.70 -19.28
CA ASN A 209 -6.45 18.23 -19.50
C ASN A 209 -5.80 17.73 -20.79
N ASP A 210 -6.07 16.49 -21.21
CA ASP A 210 -5.56 15.88 -22.44
C ASP A 210 -6.58 14.90 -23.03
N ARG A 211 -7.46 15.43 -23.88
CA ARG A 211 -8.53 14.64 -24.50
C ARG A 211 -8.00 13.56 -25.44
N GLU A 212 -6.89 13.82 -26.14
CA GLU A 212 -6.32 12.85 -27.08
C GLU A 212 -5.78 11.63 -26.33
N LEU A 213 -4.97 11.85 -25.29
CA LEU A 213 -4.48 10.77 -24.45
C LEU A 213 -5.62 10.02 -23.76
N TRP A 214 -6.63 10.74 -23.26
CA TRP A 214 -7.81 10.11 -22.67
C TRP A 214 -8.57 9.22 -23.65
N VAL A 215 -8.86 9.70 -24.87
CA VAL A 215 -9.55 8.90 -25.90
C VAL A 215 -8.72 7.67 -26.21
N HIS A 216 -7.41 7.83 -26.34
CA HIS A 216 -6.52 6.72 -26.62
C HIS A 216 -6.58 5.65 -25.51
N LEU A 217 -6.42 6.02 -24.24
CA LEU A 217 -6.44 5.06 -23.12
C LEU A 217 -7.82 4.41 -22.91
N GLU A 218 -8.89 5.19 -22.94
CA GLU A 218 -10.25 4.73 -22.61
C GLU A 218 -10.90 3.97 -23.79
N GLN A 219 -10.74 4.47 -25.02
CA GLN A 219 -11.45 3.96 -26.20
C GLN A 219 -10.53 3.13 -27.10
N ASN A 220 -9.33 3.64 -27.40
CA ASN A 220 -8.46 3.02 -28.40
C ASN A 220 -7.66 1.85 -27.85
N THR A 221 -7.29 1.82 -26.57
CA THR A 221 -6.59 0.68 -25.96
C THR A 221 -7.49 -0.04 -24.94
N LYS A 222 -8.46 0.67 -24.34
CA LYS A 222 -9.37 0.15 -23.29
C LYS A 222 -8.60 -0.28 -22.03
N VAL A 223 -7.55 0.46 -21.67
CA VAL A 223 -6.77 0.22 -20.46
C VAL A 223 -7.59 0.66 -19.25
N ASN A 224 -7.80 -0.24 -18.30
CA ASN A 224 -8.52 0.10 -17.09
C ASN A 224 -7.63 0.96 -16.17
N PRO A 225 -8.06 2.19 -15.79
CA PRO A 225 -7.30 3.06 -14.91
C PRO A 225 -6.90 2.46 -13.56
N GLN A 226 -7.64 1.46 -13.08
CA GLN A 226 -7.33 0.76 -11.85
C GLN A 226 -5.97 0.04 -11.88
N PHE A 227 -5.47 -0.40 -13.04
CA PHE A 227 -4.21 -1.15 -13.11
C PHE A 227 -2.97 -0.30 -12.84
N TYR A 228 -3.03 1.01 -13.10
CA TYR A 228 -1.92 1.93 -12.84
C TYR A 228 -2.22 2.86 -11.65
N ALA A 229 -3.43 3.41 -11.57
CA ALA A 229 -3.73 4.48 -10.63
C ALA A 229 -3.98 3.97 -9.21
N PHE A 230 -4.48 2.74 -9.05
CA PHE A 230 -4.81 2.19 -7.72
C PHE A 230 -3.61 2.28 -6.78
N ARG A 231 -2.46 1.77 -7.22
CA ARG A 231 -1.22 1.75 -6.45
C ARG A 231 -0.67 3.14 -6.21
N TRP A 232 -0.66 4.01 -7.24
CA TRP A 232 -0.21 5.40 -7.11
C TRP A 232 -1.00 6.17 -6.05
N ILE A 233 -2.33 6.01 -6.05
CA ILE A 233 -3.24 6.71 -5.14
C ILE A 233 -3.15 6.12 -3.73
N THR A 234 -3.25 4.80 -3.59
CA THR A 234 -3.31 4.14 -2.27
C THR A 234 -1.96 4.15 -1.56
N LEU A 235 -0.85 4.13 -2.28
CA LEU A 235 0.50 4.14 -1.70
C LEU A 235 1.15 5.52 -1.76
N LEU A 236 0.43 6.57 -2.16
CA LEU A 236 0.97 7.94 -2.22
C LEU A 236 2.35 8.01 -2.88
N PHE A 237 2.48 7.26 -3.98
CA PHE A 237 3.68 7.16 -4.81
C PHE A 237 4.93 6.53 -4.15
N THR A 238 4.83 5.86 -2.99
CA THR A 238 6.00 5.28 -2.30
C THR A 238 6.79 4.28 -3.14
N GLN A 239 6.14 3.67 -4.13
CA GLN A 239 6.76 2.72 -5.05
C GLN A 239 7.18 3.32 -6.39
N GLU A 240 6.83 4.58 -6.69
CA GLU A 240 7.25 5.24 -7.94
C GLU A 240 8.58 5.97 -7.78
N PHE A 241 8.82 6.49 -6.59
CA PHE A 241 9.95 7.35 -6.28
C PHE A 241 10.83 6.68 -5.22
N ASP A 242 12.14 6.86 -5.35
CA ASP A 242 13.04 6.54 -4.25
C ASP A 242 12.78 7.49 -3.06
N LEU A 243 13.27 7.13 -1.87
CA LEU A 243 12.97 7.90 -0.68
C LEU A 243 13.36 9.39 -0.81
N PRO A 244 14.55 9.77 -1.32
CA PRO A 244 14.89 11.18 -1.51
C PRO A 244 13.89 11.99 -2.35
N ASP A 245 13.45 11.45 -3.48
CA ASP A 245 12.49 12.14 -4.37
C ASP A 245 11.07 12.07 -3.81
N LEU A 246 10.67 10.94 -3.22
CA LEU A 246 9.39 10.76 -2.53
C LEU A 246 9.20 11.83 -1.45
N MET A 247 10.25 12.13 -0.68
CA MET A 247 10.20 13.14 0.37
C MET A 247 9.90 14.54 -0.19
N ARG A 248 10.31 14.86 -1.42
CA ARG A 248 9.97 16.13 -2.09
C ARG A 248 8.54 16.14 -2.60
N VAL A 249 8.08 15.02 -3.15
CA VAL A 249 6.67 14.84 -3.51
C VAL A 249 5.80 15.01 -2.26
N TRP A 250 6.20 14.45 -1.13
CA TRP A 250 5.46 14.54 0.12
C TRP A 250 5.51 15.94 0.76
N ASP A 251 6.62 16.68 0.65
CA ASP A 251 6.68 18.09 1.02
C ASP A 251 5.57 18.91 0.30
N SER A 252 5.30 18.59 -0.97
CA SER A 252 4.24 19.23 -1.78
C SER A 252 2.85 18.67 -1.50
N LEU A 253 2.72 17.35 -1.36
CA LEU A 253 1.47 16.66 -1.00
C LEU A 253 0.87 17.20 0.29
N LEU A 254 1.70 17.30 1.34
CA LEU A 254 1.28 17.72 2.67
C LEU A 254 0.98 19.22 2.74
N SER A 255 1.56 20.03 1.85
CA SER A 255 1.35 21.48 1.81
C SER A 255 0.30 21.92 0.79
N SER A 256 -0.32 20.98 0.09
CA SER A 256 -1.27 21.26 -1.00
C SER A 256 -2.49 22.06 -0.52
N PRO A 257 -2.76 23.25 -1.10
CA PRO A 257 -3.95 24.04 -0.77
C PRO A 257 -5.26 23.39 -1.26
N ASN A 258 -5.17 22.49 -2.24
CA ASN A 258 -6.32 21.77 -2.82
C ASN A 258 -6.60 20.45 -2.07
N GLY A 259 -6.01 20.27 -0.88
CA GLY A 259 -6.03 19.03 -0.12
C GLY A 259 -5.09 17.96 -0.69
N ARG A 260 -4.86 16.91 0.12
CA ARG A 260 -3.96 15.79 -0.23
C ARG A 260 -4.45 15.03 -1.44
N LEU A 261 -5.74 14.65 -1.48
CA LEU A 261 -6.31 13.90 -2.59
C LEU A 261 -6.27 14.69 -3.92
N GLY A 262 -6.55 15.99 -3.89
CA GLY A 262 -6.46 16.85 -5.08
C GLY A 262 -5.05 16.88 -5.67
N TYR A 263 -4.03 16.95 -4.81
CA TYR A 263 -2.63 16.86 -5.23
C TYR A 263 -2.30 15.49 -5.82
N VAL A 264 -2.71 14.39 -5.17
CA VAL A 264 -2.49 13.03 -5.68
C VAL A 264 -3.06 12.88 -7.10
N LEU A 265 -4.32 13.30 -7.32
CA LEU A 265 -4.95 13.20 -8.63
C LEU A 265 -4.22 14.06 -9.68
N THR A 266 -3.82 15.28 -9.31
CA THR A 266 -3.05 16.18 -10.19
C THR A 266 -1.70 15.55 -10.56
N MET A 267 -1.01 14.96 -9.59
CA MET A 267 0.27 14.29 -9.80
C MET A 267 0.12 13.05 -10.70
N CYS A 268 -0.90 12.21 -10.47
CA CYS A 268 -1.21 11.08 -11.35
C CYS A 268 -1.47 11.54 -12.79
N CYS A 269 -2.25 12.61 -12.99
CA CYS A 269 -2.51 13.17 -14.31
C CYS A 269 -1.21 13.71 -14.95
N GLY A 270 -0.37 14.42 -14.18
CA GLY A 270 0.93 14.91 -14.63
C GLY A 270 1.88 13.78 -15.02
N MET A 271 1.90 12.67 -14.28
CA MET A 271 2.70 11.48 -14.60
C MET A 271 2.27 10.87 -15.94
N LEU A 272 0.95 10.74 -16.19
CA LEU A 272 0.42 10.27 -17.48
C LEU A 272 0.81 11.20 -18.63
N MET A 273 0.65 12.50 -18.44
CA MET A 273 1.02 13.49 -19.46
C MET A 273 2.53 13.50 -19.75
N THR A 274 3.35 13.12 -18.78
CA THR A 274 4.80 13.06 -18.94
C THR A 274 5.23 11.89 -19.86
N VAL A 275 4.51 10.77 -19.84
CA VAL A 275 4.75 9.61 -20.71
C VAL A 275 3.79 9.56 -21.91
N ARG A 276 3.06 10.65 -22.15
CA ARG A 276 2.02 10.77 -23.18
C ARG A 276 2.48 10.29 -24.54
N ASP A 277 3.61 10.81 -25.02
CA ASP A 277 4.05 10.54 -26.39
C ASP A 277 4.39 9.06 -26.55
N GLU A 278 4.96 8.42 -25.52
CA GLU A 278 5.22 6.97 -25.52
C GLU A 278 3.90 6.17 -25.55
N LEU A 279 2.91 6.59 -24.73
CA LEU A 279 1.60 5.93 -24.67
C LEU A 279 0.83 6.06 -25.98
N LEU A 280 0.94 7.19 -26.69
CA LEU A 280 0.27 7.39 -27.98
C LEU A 280 0.95 6.66 -29.14
N THR A 281 2.26 6.43 -29.06
CA THR A 281 3.00 5.65 -30.06
C THR A 281 2.80 4.15 -29.92
N ASP A 282 2.37 3.66 -28.76
CA ASP A 282 2.07 2.25 -28.52
C ASP A 282 0.69 1.92 -29.14
N THR A 283 0.65 1.80 -30.47
CA THR A 283 -0.60 1.54 -31.21
C THR A 283 -1.16 0.13 -31.02
N GLY A 284 -0.48 -0.75 -30.28
CA GLY A 284 -0.88 -2.16 -30.15
C GLY A 284 -0.88 -2.92 -31.49
N GLU A 285 -0.26 -2.35 -32.52
CA GLU A 285 -0.01 -2.98 -33.82
C GLU A 285 1.44 -3.48 -33.81
N GLU A 286 1.65 -4.75 -33.45
CA GLU A 286 2.88 -5.41 -33.86
C GLU A 286 2.86 -5.54 -35.38
N GLU A 287 3.97 -5.15 -36.03
CA GLU A 287 4.26 -5.56 -37.41
C GLU A 287 4.11 -7.09 -37.46
N VAL A 288 3.10 -7.56 -38.20
CA VAL A 288 3.02 -8.98 -38.57
C VAL A 288 4.35 -9.31 -39.25
N PRO A 289 5.17 -10.24 -38.72
CA PRO A 289 6.38 -10.65 -39.40
C PRO A 289 5.99 -11.10 -40.81
N ALA A 290 6.62 -10.51 -41.82
CA ALA A 290 6.32 -10.78 -43.23
C ALA A 290 6.81 -12.16 -43.72
N ASP A 291 7.02 -13.11 -42.81
CA ASP A 291 7.58 -14.42 -43.09
C ASP A 291 6.75 -15.49 -42.37
N ASP A 292 5.57 -15.78 -42.91
CA ASP A 292 4.93 -17.10 -42.87
C ASP A 292 3.94 -17.14 -44.05
N GLU A 293 4.48 -17.00 -45.27
CA GLU A 293 3.88 -17.69 -46.41
C GLU A 293 4.13 -19.18 -46.17
N GLU A 294 3.23 -19.84 -45.41
CA GLU A 294 3.14 -21.30 -45.42
C GLU A 294 2.84 -21.72 -46.86
N GLU A 295 3.86 -22.28 -47.53
CA GLU A 295 3.67 -23.02 -48.78
C GLU A 295 2.62 -24.12 -48.51
N PRO A 296 1.63 -24.30 -49.41
CA PRO A 296 0.62 -25.34 -49.20
C PRO A 296 1.31 -26.70 -49.30
N GLU A 297 1.26 -27.48 -48.22
CA GLU A 297 1.66 -28.88 -48.23
C GLU A 297 0.79 -29.65 -49.24
N GLU A 298 1.42 -30.35 -50.18
CA GLU A 298 0.76 -31.27 -51.09
C GLU A 298 0.19 -32.45 -50.28
N GLU A 299 -1.12 -32.44 -50.01
CA GLU A 299 -1.82 -33.59 -49.46
C GLU A 299 -1.86 -34.74 -50.50
N GLU A 300 -1.23 -35.86 -50.18
CA GLU A 300 -1.33 -37.11 -50.94
C GLU A 300 -2.79 -37.64 -50.86
N GLU A 301 -3.42 -37.80 -52.02
CA GLU A 301 -4.76 -38.40 -52.18
C GLU A 301 -4.79 -39.86 -51.65
N GLU A 302 -5.56 -40.13 -50.61
CA GLU A 302 -6.11 -41.48 -50.32
C GLU A 302 -7.55 -41.59 -50.85
N PRO A 303 -7.98 -42.76 -51.35
CA PRO A 303 -9.19 -42.87 -52.15
C PRO A 303 -10.47 -42.86 -51.29
N GLU A 304 -11.48 -42.20 -51.86
CA GLU A 304 -12.83 -41.98 -51.39
C GLU A 304 -13.58 -43.28 -51.00
N GLU A 305 -14.16 -43.32 -49.80
CA GLU A 305 -15.40 -44.05 -49.54
C GLU A 305 -16.54 -43.03 -49.41
N GLU A 306 -17.47 -43.08 -50.36
CA GLU A 306 -18.68 -42.26 -50.43
C GLU A 306 -19.60 -42.53 -49.22
N GLU A 307 -19.82 -41.54 -48.35
CA GLU A 307 -21.10 -41.40 -47.65
C GLU A 307 -21.60 -39.94 -47.67
N ASP A 308 -22.78 -39.82 -48.26
CA ASP A 308 -23.58 -38.65 -48.56
C ASP A 308 -24.06 -37.93 -47.28
N SER A 309 -23.66 -36.68 -47.06
CA SER A 309 -24.47 -35.73 -46.29
C SER A 309 -24.10 -34.27 -46.56
N GLN A 310 -25.06 -33.56 -47.12
CA GLN A 310 -25.08 -32.11 -47.31
C GLN A 310 -24.96 -31.38 -45.96
N GLN A 311 -23.94 -30.54 -45.77
CA GLN A 311 -23.98 -29.46 -44.78
C GLN A 311 -23.43 -28.17 -45.39
N GLU A 312 -24.27 -27.13 -45.30
CA GLU A 312 -24.08 -25.76 -45.78
C GLU A 312 -22.89 -25.08 -45.08
N GLU A 313 -22.08 -24.34 -45.84
CA GLU A 313 -21.14 -23.35 -45.30
C GLU A 313 -21.89 -22.33 -44.42
N GLN A 314 -21.63 -22.37 -43.12
CA GLN A 314 -21.97 -21.30 -42.19
C GLN A 314 -20.72 -20.44 -41.93
N ASP A 315 -20.75 -19.20 -42.41
CA ASP A 315 -19.90 -18.11 -41.92
C ASP A 315 -20.13 -17.94 -40.41
N ASP A 316 -19.28 -18.56 -39.59
CA ASP A 316 -19.33 -18.41 -38.13
C ASP A 316 -18.69 -17.06 -37.74
N PRO A 317 -19.39 -16.17 -37.01
CA PRO A 317 -18.81 -14.93 -36.51
C PRO A 317 -17.69 -15.23 -35.50
N PRO A 318 -16.73 -14.31 -35.27
CA PRO A 318 -15.60 -14.60 -34.40
C PRO A 318 -16.10 -14.99 -33.01
N THR A 319 -15.68 -16.16 -32.52
CA THR A 319 -15.99 -16.64 -31.18
C THR A 319 -15.56 -15.60 -30.14
N ALA A 320 -16.43 -15.36 -29.15
CA ALA A 320 -16.20 -14.40 -28.07
C ALA A 320 -14.85 -14.61 -27.35
N GLU A 321 -14.33 -15.84 -27.36
CA GLU A 321 -13.01 -16.19 -26.81
C GLU A 321 -11.83 -15.65 -27.63
N ARG A 322 -11.93 -15.63 -28.97
CA ARG A 322 -10.91 -15.01 -29.84
C ARG A 322 -10.90 -13.49 -29.67
N GLN A 323 -12.08 -12.88 -29.56
CA GLN A 323 -12.21 -11.46 -29.25
C GLN A 323 -11.69 -11.12 -27.85
N ALA A 324 -11.97 -11.95 -26.84
CA ALA A 324 -11.46 -11.75 -25.49
C ALA A 324 -9.93 -11.85 -25.43
N ARG A 325 -9.32 -12.86 -26.10
CA ARG A 325 -7.86 -12.97 -26.20
C ARG A 325 -7.24 -11.79 -26.94
N TYR A 326 -7.86 -11.32 -28.01
CA TYR A 326 -7.38 -10.16 -28.76
C TYR A 326 -7.46 -8.87 -27.91
N GLU A 327 -8.54 -8.69 -27.16
CA GLU A 327 -8.68 -7.56 -26.23
C GLU A 327 -7.73 -7.64 -25.03
N GLU A 328 -7.40 -8.83 -24.56
CA GLU A 328 -6.40 -9.07 -23.50
C GLU A 328 -4.98 -8.75 -24.01
N HIS A 329 -4.62 -9.24 -25.18
CA HIS A 329 -3.31 -9.02 -25.82
C HIS A 329 -3.05 -7.53 -26.14
N ARG A 330 -4.11 -6.74 -26.40
CA ARG A 330 -3.99 -5.29 -26.63
C ARG A 330 -3.80 -4.47 -25.35
N ARG A 331 -4.15 -5.02 -24.18
CA ARG A 331 -4.01 -4.34 -22.88
C ARG A 331 -2.60 -4.49 -22.29
N GLU A 332 -1.94 -5.62 -22.53
CA GLU A 332 -0.66 -5.96 -21.91
C GLU A 332 0.47 -4.94 -22.16
N PRO A 333 0.70 -4.41 -23.38
CA PRO A 333 1.79 -3.46 -23.64
C PRO A 333 1.62 -2.13 -22.90
N ALA A 334 0.42 -1.55 -22.98
CA ALA A 334 0.09 -0.31 -22.29
C ALA A 334 0.09 -0.49 -20.76
N GLU A 335 -0.38 -1.62 -20.25
CA GLU A 335 -0.24 -1.96 -18.83
C GLU A 335 1.22 -2.14 -18.42
N ALA A 336 2.06 -2.77 -19.26
CA ALA A 336 3.48 -2.93 -19.00
C ALA A 336 4.23 -1.59 -19.03
N ALA A 337 3.92 -0.68 -19.95
CA ALA A 337 4.47 0.68 -19.96
C ALA A 337 4.16 1.43 -18.66
N LEU A 338 2.95 1.24 -18.12
CA LEU A 338 2.49 1.86 -16.88
C LEU A 338 2.96 1.13 -15.60
N ARG A 339 3.36 -0.15 -15.69
CA ARG A 339 3.86 -0.97 -14.57
C ARG A 339 5.39 -1.03 -14.47
N CYS A 340 6.10 -1.08 -15.60
CA CYS A 340 7.52 -1.49 -15.65
C CYS A 340 8.50 -0.33 -15.76
N LYS A 341 8.06 0.89 -16.09
CA LYS A 341 8.95 2.06 -16.09
C LYS A 341 8.82 2.76 -14.74
N PRO A 342 9.79 2.64 -13.84
CA PRO A 342 9.90 3.67 -12.82
C PRO A 342 10.08 4.98 -13.57
N LEU A 343 9.21 5.96 -13.32
CA LEU A 343 9.29 7.33 -13.88
C LEU A 343 10.59 8.07 -13.50
N LYS A 344 11.61 7.35 -13.02
CA LYS A 344 12.99 7.76 -12.68
C LYS A 344 13.66 8.63 -13.73
N GLY A 345 13.28 8.52 -15.02
CA GLY A 345 13.82 9.36 -16.10
C GLY A 345 13.08 10.68 -16.34
N ALA A 346 11.81 10.78 -15.93
CA ALA A 346 10.93 11.87 -16.32
C ALA A 346 10.73 12.94 -15.22
N VAL A 347 11.16 12.64 -13.98
CA VAL A 347 11.06 13.52 -12.81
C VAL A 347 11.93 14.79 -12.94
N GLY A 348 12.94 14.79 -13.82
CA GLY A 348 13.77 15.96 -14.08
C GLY A 348 13.00 17.19 -14.57
N VAL A 349 11.78 16.99 -15.09
CA VAL A 349 10.91 18.06 -15.62
C VAL A 349 9.88 18.56 -14.60
N LEU A 350 9.53 17.75 -13.58
CA LEU A 350 8.45 18.07 -12.63
C LEU A 350 8.92 18.81 -11.37
N ILE A 351 10.24 18.89 -11.11
CA ILE A 351 10.81 19.61 -9.97
C ILE A 351 11.57 20.83 -10.48
N PRO A 352 11.00 22.06 -10.44
CA PRO A 352 11.74 23.25 -10.81
C PRO A 352 12.83 23.51 -9.78
N GLY A 353 14.10 23.31 -10.16
CA GLY A 353 15.23 23.63 -9.28
C GLY A 353 16.55 22.86 -9.47
N LYS A 354 16.71 22.04 -10.53
CA LYS A 354 18.03 21.52 -10.90
C LYS A 354 18.57 22.29 -12.11
N SER A 355 19.30 23.36 -11.83
CA SER A 355 20.40 23.88 -12.66
C SER A 355 21.56 24.22 -11.75
#